data_AF-A0A7S1VK10-F1
#
_entry.id   AF-A0A7S1VK10-F1
#
_cell.length_a   1.000
_cell.length_b   1.000
_cell.length_c   1.000
_cell.angle_alpha   90.00
_cell.angle_beta   90.00
_cell.angle_gamma   90.00
#
_symmetry.space_group_name_H-M   'P 1'
#
loop_
_entity.id
_entity.type
_entity.pdbx_description
1 polymer ?
#
loop_
_entity_poly.entity_id
_entity_poly.type
_entity_poly.pdbx_seq_one_letter_code
_entity_poly.pdbx_strand_id
1 'polypeptide(L)'
;KDPALPNLYIPFVDIRDVVEAHIRAAVIPEAAGKRFILTQSDGGQIFIHDIVCILKDHFVPLGYQLGACWKLPTWVAWLVSLIDDEIAAVYHTIDRRVRYDNSQSKAVLGLTYISASQ
;
A
#
# COMPACT_ATOMS: atom_id res chain seq x y z
N LYS A 1 2.37 15.46 13.24
CA LYS A 1 3.69 16.13 13.30
C LYS A 1 4.03 16.72 11.93
N ASP A 2 3.48 16.13 10.86
CA ASP A 2 3.67 16.63 9.49
C ASP A 2 2.40 17.31 8.96
N PRO A 3 2.51 18.52 8.37
CA PRO A 3 1.36 19.31 7.94
C PRO A 3 0.71 18.79 6.65
N ALA A 4 1.39 17.92 5.90
CA ALA A 4 0.92 17.36 4.64
C ALA A 4 1.49 15.95 4.42
N LEU A 5 0.81 15.15 3.60
CA LEU A 5 1.20 13.76 3.32
C LEU A 5 1.95 13.68 1.99
N PRO A 6 3.14 13.04 1.94
CA PRO A 6 3.74 12.67 0.67
C PRO A 6 2.83 11.66 -0.02
N ASN A 7 2.56 11.88 -1.31
CA ASN A 7 1.65 11.02 -2.06
C ASN A 7 2.37 9.73 -2.50
N LEU A 8 2.52 8.81 -1.54
CA LEU A 8 3.22 7.54 -1.73
C LEU A 8 2.26 6.44 -2.18
N TYR A 9 2.68 5.66 -3.16
CA TYR A 9 1.92 4.52 -3.66
C TYR A 9 2.27 3.27 -2.86
N ILE A 10 1.29 2.68 -2.17
CA ILE A 10 1.52 1.58 -1.24
C ILE A 10 0.89 0.30 -1.78
N PRO A 11 1.66 -0.80 -1.94
CA PRO A 11 1.06 -2.10 -2.20
C PRO A 11 0.21 -2.54 -1.02
N PHE A 12 -1.03 -2.96 -1.30
CA PHE A 12 -1.97 -3.40 -0.29
C PHE A 12 -2.34 -4.87 -0.50
N VAL A 13 -2.70 -5.55 0.59
CA VAL A 13 -3.20 -6.93 0.60
C VAL A 13 -4.10 -7.14 1.82
N ASP A 14 -5.21 -7.85 1.65
CA ASP A 14 -6.07 -8.24 2.76
C ASP A 14 -5.37 -9.33 3.60
N ILE A 15 -5.47 -9.25 4.93
CA ILE A 15 -4.84 -10.22 5.82
C ILE A 15 -5.36 -11.65 5.61
N ARG A 16 -6.61 -11.83 5.17
CA ARG A 16 -7.20 -13.13 4.85
C ARG A 16 -6.49 -13.79 3.67
N ASP A 17 -6.13 -13.01 2.65
CA ASP A 17 -5.35 -13.51 1.51
C ASP A 17 -3.93 -13.92 1.95
N VAL A 18 -3.34 -13.19 2.91
CA VAL A 18 -2.04 -13.54 3.48
C VAL A 18 -2.12 -14.86 4.26
N VAL A 19 -3.16 -15.03 5.10
CA VAL A 19 -3.34 -16.29 5.85
C VAL A 19 -3.55 -17.47 4.89
N GLU A 20 -4.41 -17.31 3.89
CA GLU A 20 -4.63 -18.33 2.86
C GLU A 20 -3.33 -18.68 2.13
N ALA A 21 -2.54 -17.68 1.76
CA ALA A 21 -1.25 -17.89 1.12
C ALA A 21 -0.29 -18.71 1.99
N HIS A 22 -0.23 -18.44 3.31
CA HIS A 22 0.62 -19.19 4.23
C HIS A 22 0.19 -20.66 4.33
N ILE A 23 -1.12 -20.92 4.46
CA ILE A 23 -1.65 -22.29 4.53
C ILE A 23 -1.35 -23.04 3.24
N ARG A 24 -1.64 -22.44 2.08
CA ARG A 24 -1.39 -23.06 0.78
C ARG A 24 0.08 -23.30 0.52
N ALA A 25 0.95 -22.35 0.88
CA ALA A 25 2.39 -22.51 0.72
C ALA A 25 2.96 -23.66 1.58
N ALA A 26 2.33 -23.97 2.72
CA ALA A 26 2.74 -25.09 3.56
C ALA A 26 2.30 -26.47 3.01
N VAL A 27 1.23 -26.52 2.22
CA VAL A 27 0.61 -27.78 1.76
C VAL A 27 0.94 -28.10 0.30
N ILE A 28 1.08 -27.09 -0.57
CA ILE A 28 1.33 -27.27 -2.01
C ILE A 28 2.82 -27.60 -2.22
N PRO A 29 3.19 -28.80 -2.69
CA PRO A 29 4.58 -29.17 -2.89
C PRO A 29 5.31 -28.25 -3.88
N GLU A 30 4.61 -27.78 -4.92
CA GLU A 30 5.13 -26.86 -5.93
C GLU A 30 5.48 -25.47 -5.37
N ALA A 31 5.05 -25.16 -4.14
CA ALA A 31 5.40 -23.92 -3.46
C ALA A 31 6.78 -23.98 -2.79
N ALA A 32 7.34 -25.17 -2.58
CA ALA A 32 8.64 -25.34 -1.92
C ALA A 32 9.76 -24.58 -2.66
N GLY A 33 10.58 -23.85 -1.90
CA GLY A 33 11.69 -23.06 -2.42
C GLY A 33 11.29 -21.80 -3.21
N LYS A 34 10.00 -21.50 -3.35
CA LYS A 34 9.52 -20.30 -4.04
C LYS A 34 9.31 -19.12 -3.09
N ARG A 35 9.48 -17.91 -3.62
CA ARG A 35 9.14 -16.65 -2.95
C ARG A 35 7.91 -16.06 -3.63
N PHE A 36 6.97 -15.56 -2.84
CA PHE A 36 5.72 -15.01 -3.36
C PHE A 36 5.58 -13.55 -2.94
N ILE A 37 5.20 -12.71 -3.89
CA ILE A 37 4.75 -11.35 -3.60
C ILE A 37 3.23 -11.39 -3.48
N LEU A 38 2.75 -11.00 -2.30
CA LEU A 38 1.33 -10.92 -2.01
C LEU A 38 0.90 -9.45 -2.03
N THR A 39 0.24 -9.07 -3.11
CA THR A 39 -0.38 -7.75 -3.24
C THR A 39 -1.45 -7.81 -4.31
N GLN A 40 -2.52 -7.03 -4.14
CA GLN A 40 -3.51 -6.85 -5.18
C GLN A 40 -2.89 -6.02 -6.31
N SER A 41 -2.71 -6.62 -7.49
CA SER A 41 -2.16 -5.94 -8.67
C SER A 41 -3.22 -5.25 -9.52
N ASP A 42 -4.50 -5.56 -9.29
CA ASP A 42 -5.65 -5.10 -10.07
C ASP A 42 -6.58 -4.27 -9.17
N GLY A 43 -6.46 -2.94 -9.21
CA GLY A 43 -7.43 -2.01 -8.60
C GLY A 43 -7.35 -1.78 -7.08
N GLY A 44 -6.48 -2.48 -6.35
CA GLY A 44 -6.35 -2.35 -4.88
C GLY A 44 -5.22 -1.48 -4.36
N GLN A 45 -4.35 -1.01 -5.25
CA GLN A 45 -3.22 -0.18 -4.86
C GLN A 45 -3.65 1.28 -4.87
N ILE A 46 -3.57 1.90 -3.71
CA ILE A 46 -4.01 3.27 -3.46
C ILE A 46 -2.86 4.08 -2.91
N PHE A 47 -2.96 5.40 -3.02
CA PHE A 47 -1.99 6.27 -2.37
C PHE A 47 -2.29 6.36 -0.88
N ILE A 48 -1.25 6.62 -0.08
CA ILE A 48 -1.41 6.81 1.37
C ILE A 48 -2.38 7.96 1.70
N HIS A 49 -2.42 8.98 0.84
CA HIS A 49 -3.41 10.05 0.90
C HIS A 49 -4.85 9.50 0.87
N ASP A 50 -5.13 8.57 -0.05
CA ASP A 50 -6.48 8.03 -0.23
C ASP A 50 -6.89 7.22 1.00
N ILE A 51 -5.96 6.47 1.60
CA ILE A 51 -6.17 5.76 2.88
C ILE A 51 -6.55 6.75 3.99
N VAL A 52 -5.78 7.82 4.16
CA VAL A 52 -6.05 8.81 5.21
C VAL A 52 -7.39 9.50 5.00
N CYS A 53 -7.75 9.83 3.77
CA CYS A 53 -9.06 10.41 3.45
C CYS A 53 -10.20 9.44 3.78
N ILE A 54 -10.11 8.17 3.37
CA ILE A 54 -11.11 7.14 3.71
C ILE A 54 -11.25 7.00 5.22
N LEU A 55 -10.13 6.92 5.96
CA LEU A 55 -10.15 6.85 7.42
C LEU A 55 -10.80 8.12 8.02
N LYS A 56 -10.49 9.29 7.48
CA LYS A 56 -11.05 10.55 7.96
C LYS A 56 -12.57 10.58 7.81
N ASP A 57 -13.07 10.18 6.65
CA ASP A 57 -14.50 10.17 6.35
C ASP A 57 -15.29 9.23 7.26
N HIS A 58 -14.72 8.08 7.65
CA HIS A 58 -15.39 7.10 8.49
C HIS A 58 -15.21 7.34 9.99
N PHE A 59 -14.05 7.83 10.43
CA PHE A 59 -13.70 7.88 11.86
C PHE A 59 -13.79 9.28 12.48
N VAL A 60 -13.66 10.37 11.72
CA VAL A 60 -13.86 11.71 12.29
C VAL A 60 -15.29 11.92 12.79
N PRO A 61 -16.36 11.47 12.09
CA PRO A 61 -17.72 11.53 12.63
C PRO A 61 -17.92 10.76 13.95
N LEU A 62 -17.07 9.76 14.21
CA LEU A 62 -17.08 8.97 15.45
C LEU A 62 -16.27 9.62 16.59
N GLY A 63 -15.72 10.82 16.38
CA GLY A 63 -14.96 11.57 17.37
C GLY A 63 -13.44 11.33 17.36
N TYR A 64 -12.92 10.56 16.40
CA TYR A 64 -11.47 10.36 16.27
C TYR A 64 -10.78 11.59 15.64
N GLN A 65 -9.59 11.91 16.13
CA GLN A 65 -8.75 12.98 15.57
C GLN A 65 -7.74 12.40 14.60
N LEU A 66 -7.90 12.73 13.32
CA LEU A 66 -7.00 12.35 12.25
C LEU A 66 -6.35 13.58 11.63
N GLY A 67 -5.13 13.41 11.10
CA GLY A 67 -4.33 14.46 10.49
C GLY A 67 -4.97 15.10 9.23
N ALA A 68 -4.20 15.99 8.60
CA ALA A 68 -4.60 16.59 7.33
C ALA A 68 -4.57 15.54 6.21
N CYS A 69 -5.61 15.51 5.36
CA CYS A 69 -5.61 14.73 4.12
C CYS A 69 -5.20 15.63 2.93
N TRP A 70 -4.17 16.46 3.13
CA TRP A 70 -3.67 17.32 2.06
C TRP A 70 -2.47 16.67 1.40
N LYS A 71 -2.49 16.59 0.06
CA LYS A 71 -1.34 16.15 -0.71
C LYS A 71 -0.23 17.18 -0.62
N LEU A 72 0.98 16.73 -0.34
CA LEU A 72 2.18 17.54 -0.50
C LEU A 72 2.49 17.68 -2.01
N PRO A 73 2.43 18.89 -2.60
CA PRO A 73 2.78 19.05 -4.00
C PRO A 73 4.25 18.65 -4.25
N THR A 74 4.54 18.01 -5.38
CA THR A 74 5.86 17.43 -5.67
C THR A 74 7.00 18.46 -5.59
N TRP A 75 6.77 19.71 -6.03
CA TRP A 75 7.78 20.77 -5.95
C TRP A 75 8.06 21.22 -4.50
N VAL A 76 7.06 21.14 -3.61
CA VAL A 76 7.25 21.39 -2.18
C VAL A 76 8.01 20.24 -1.57
N ALA A 77 7.68 19.00 -1.92
CA ALA A 77 8.42 17.82 -1.47
C ALA A 77 9.89 17.89 -1.88
N TRP A 78 10.20 18.41 -3.08
CA TRP A 78 11.57 18.67 -3.52
C TRP A 78 12.30 19.65 -2.59
N LEU A 79 11.69 20.79 -2.25
CA LEU A 79 12.29 21.74 -1.30
C LEU A 79 12.49 21.14 0.10
N VAL A 80 11.49 20.42 0.61
CA VAL A 80 11.53 19.80 1.94
C VAL A 80 12.58 18.69 1.99
N SER A 81 12.80 17.96 0.90
CA SER A 81 13.84 16.90 0.80
C SER A 81 15.27 17.40 1.03
N LEU A 82 15.52 18.72 1.00
CA LEU A 82 16.83 19.29 1.28
C LEU A 82 17.11 19.43 2.79
N ILE A 83 16.08 19.33 3.63
CA ILE A 83 16.13 19.63 5.08
C ILE A 83 15.62 18.44 5.91
N ASP A 84 14.73 17.63 5.34
CA ASP A 84 14.11 16.48 5.98
C ASP A 84 14.58 15.17 5.33
N ASP A 85 15.35 14.39 6.10
CA ASP A 85 15.92 13.12 5.65
C ASP A 85 14.86 12.05 5.36
N GLU A 86 13.70 12.08 6.04
CA GLU A 86 12.61 11.12 5.80
C GLU A 86 11.95 11.37 4.43
N ILE A 87 11.69 12.64 4.11
CA ILE A 87 11.19 13.03 2.79
C ILE A 87 12.24 12.79 1.70
N ALA A 88 13.51 13.07 1.97
CA ALA A 88 14.61 12.79 1.04
C ALA A 88 14.69 11.31 0.66
N ALA A 89 14.53 10.40 1.63
CA ALA A 89 14.56 8.96 1.40
C ALA A 89 13.44 8.47 0.48
N VAL A 90 12.26 9.10 0.52
CA VAL A 90 11.09 8.67 -0.26
C VAL A 90 10.81 9.54 -1.48
N TYR A 91 11.51 10.66 -1.67
CA TYR A 91 11.25 11.66 -2.71
C TYR A 91 11.08 11.05 -4.12
N HIS A 92 11.98 10.14 -4.51
CA HIS A 92 11.95 9.49 -5.83
C HIS A 92 10.78 8.53 -6.05
N THR A 93 9.96 8.27 -5.04
CA THR A 93 8.78 7.39 -5.09
C THR A 93 7.46 8.17 -5.01
N ILE A 94 7.51 9.45 -4.64
CA ILE A 94 6.34 10.33 -4.57
C ILE A 94 5.68 10.42 -5.95
N ASP A 95 4.34 10.34 -5.97
CA ASP A 95 3.49 10.39 -7.17
C ASP A 95 3.75 9.28 -8.20
N ARG A 96 4.58 8.28 -7.89
CA ARG A 96 4.88 7.17 -8.80
C ARG A 96 4.08 5.93 -8.44
N ARG A 97 3.35 5.39 -9.42
CA ARG A 97 2.68 4.09 -9.30
C ARG A 97 3.69 2.97 -9.50
N VAL A 98 3.81 2.09 -8.51
CA VAL A 98 4.69 0.92 -8.57
C VAL A 98 3.82 -0.34 -8.66
N ARG A 99 3.81 -0.98 -9.83
CA ARG A 99 3.12 -2.25 -10.00
C ARG A 99 4.06 -3.41 -9.66
N TYR A 100 3.61 -4.28 -8.77
CA TYR A 100 4.28 -5.53 -8.48
C TYR A 100 3.63 -6.68 -9.24
N ASP A 101 4.46 -7.62 -9.69
CA ASP A 101 3.97 -8.85 -10.32
C ASP A 101 3.61 -9.89 -9.25
N ASN A 102 2.34 -10.27 -9.23
CA ASN A 102 1.80 -11.31 -8.35
C ASN A 102 1.39 -12.57 -9.13
N SER A 103 1.75 -12.68 -10.42
CA SER A 103 1.40 -13.79 -11.32
C SER A 103 1.72 -15.15 -10.70
N GLN A 104 2.89 -15.27 -10.07
CA GLN A 104 3.33 -16.51 -9.42
C GLN A 104 2.44 -16.92 -8.24
N SER A 105 1.96 -15.97 -7.45
CA SER A 105 1.04 -16.25 -6.33
C SER A 105 -0.32 -16.74 -6.82
N LYS A 106 -0.82 -16.18 -7.93
CA LYS A 106 -2.05 -16.63 -8.58
C LYS A 106 -1.86 -18.02 -9.22
N ALA A 107 -0.75 -18.24 -9.91
CA ALA A 107 -0.51 -19.47 -10.67
C ALA A 107 -0.18 -20.69 -9.80
N VAL A 108 0.64 -20.51 -8.76
CA VAL A 108 1.12 -21.62 -7.92
C VAL A 108 0.23 -21.83 -6.70
N LEU A 109 -0.13 -20.75 -6.01
CA LEU A 109 -0.95 -20.84 -4.80
C LEU A 109 -2.45 -20.72 -5.12
N GLY A 110 -2.87 -20.45 -6.37
CA GLY A 110 -4.28 -20.33 -6.74
C GLY A 110 -5.00 -19.16 -6.06
N LEU A 111 -4.28 -18.13 -5.62
CA LEU A 111 -4.86 -17.03 -4.84
C LEU A 111 -5.77 -16.15 -5.69
N THR A 112 -6.89 -15.75 -5.08
CA THR A 112 -7.76 -14.69 -5.56
C THR A 112 -7.75 -13.59 -4.50
N TYR A 113 -7.39 -12.38 -4.89
CA TYR A 113 -7.24 -11.27 -3.95
C TYR A 113 -8.56 -10.57 -3.70
N ILE A 114 -8.86 -10.30 -2.43
CA ILE A 114 -9.99 -9.49 -2.01
C ILE A 114 -9.70 -8.03 -2.36
N SER A 115 -10.70 -7.32 -2.89
CA SER A 115 -10.52 -5.92 -3.27
C SER A 115 -10.51 -5.01 -2.05
N ALA A 116 -9.58 -4.04 -2.01
CA ALA A 116 -9.55 -3.00 -0.97
C ALA A 116 -10.82 -2.11 -0.92
N SER A 117 -11.67 -2.17 -1.95
CA SER A 117 -12.93 -1.42 -2.04
C SER A 117 -14.15 -2.15 -1.46
N GLN A 118 -14.00 -3.40 -1.01
CA GLN A 118 -15.07 -4.21 -0.42
C GLN A 118 -15.01 -4.15 1.11
#